data_AF-A0A1B8TZ42-F1
#
_entry.id   AF-A0A1B8TZ42-F1
#
_cell.length_a   1.000
_cell.length_b   1.000
_cell.length_c   1.000
_cell.angle_alpha   90.00
_cell.angle_beta   90.00
_cell.angle_gamma   90.00
#
_symmetry.space_group_name_H-M   'P 1'
#
loop_
_entity.id
_entity.type
_entity.pdbx_description
1 polymer ?
#
loop_
_entity_poly.entity_id
_entity_poly.type
_entity_poly.pdbx_seq_one_letter_code
_entity_poly.pdbx_strand_id
1 'polypeptide(L)'
;MLEKKNKMSIGRSINQFNYKRTSFEHEKELRLFHVDLPIPHVIKNGIPREPLTHKHIDIDISELINEIVIAPFADDWFKTMVESLTKKLNLNFKTTKSELYNFF
;
A
#
# COMPACT_ATOMS: atom_id res chain seq x y z
N MET A 1 23.11 -9.15 12.57
CA MET A 1 23.02 -8.17 13.69
C MET A 1 21.61 -7.56 13.86
N LEU A 2 20.74 -7.61 12.84
CA LEU A 2 19.34 -7.15 12.93
C LEU A 2 18.37 -8.15 13.61
N GLU A 3 18.64 -9.46 13.54
CA GLU A 3 17.74 -10.49 14.12
C GLU A 3 17.60 -10.42 15.65
N LYS A 4 18.62 -9.94 16.37
CA LYS A 4 18.62 -9.94 17.84
C LYS A 4 17.84 -8.77 18.45
N LYS A 5 17.50 -7.72 17.70
CA LYS A 5 16.74 -6.57 18.22
C LYS A 5 15.22 -6.77 18.21
N ASN A 6 14.70 -7.79 17.53
CA ASN A 6 13.25 -8.02 17.36
C ASN A 6 12.59 -8.82 18.50
N LYS A 7 13.05 -8.64 19.74
CA LYS A 7 12.39 -9.16 20.95
C LYS A 7 11.55 -8.07 21.64
N MET A 8 10.77 -7.30 20.89
CA MET A 8 9.75 -6.42 21.47
C MET A 8 8.36 -6.72 20.90
N SER A 9 7.71 -7.67 21.59
CA SER A 9 6.31 -7.67 22.03
C SER A 9 5.26 -6.95 21.17
N ILE A 10 4.77 -7.63 20.13
CA ILE A 10 3.36 -7.96 19.85
C ILE A 10 3.42 -9.23 18.96
N GLY A 11 2.45 -10.15 19.12
CA GLY A 11 2.51 -11.55 18.68
C GLY A 11 3.19 -11.83 17.33
N ARG A 12 3.93 -12.95 17.30
CA ARG A 12 4.72 -13.48 16.16
C ARG A 12 4.04 -13.36 14.77
N SER A 13 2.71 -13.32 14.71
CA SER A 13 1.92 -13.30 13.48
C SER A 13 1.90 -11.96 12.73
N ILE A 14 2.05 -10.79 13.39
CA ILE A 14 2.06 -9.51 12.66
C ILE A 14 3.41 -9.21 11.99
N ASN A 15 4.48 -9.84 12.47
CA ASN A 15 5.84 -9.59 12.00
C ASN A 15 6.00 -9.90 10.50
N GLN A 16 5.28 -10.89 9.97
CA GLN A 16 5.32 -11.22 8.55
C GLN A 16 4.90 -10.04 7.64
N PHE A 17 4.10 -9.12 8.15
CA PHE A 17 3.66 -7.94 7.41
C PHE A 17 4.57 -6.72 7.64
N ASN A 18 5.48 -6.77 8.61
CA ASN A 18 6.45 -5.71 8.87
C ASN A 18 7.72 -5.85 8.03
N TYR A 19 7.96 -7.00 7.40
CA TYR A 19 9.17 -7.24 6.62
C TYR A 19 8.94 -6.96 5.12
N LYS A 20 9.97 -6.40 4.49
CA LYS A 20 10.11 -6.23 3.04
C LYS A 20 11.54 -6.62 2.66
N ARG A 21 11.77 -7.11 1.43
CA ARG A 21 13.13 -7.42 0.98
C ARG A 21 13.96 -6.13 0.94
N THR A 22 15.22 -6.19 1.36
CA THR A 22 16.14 -5.03 1.40
C THR A 22 16.23 -4.30 0.06
N SER A 23 16.12 -5.01 -1.07
CA SER A 23 16.10 -4.39 -2.41
C SER A 23 15.00 -3.34 -2.62
N PHE A 24 13.95 -3.33 -1.78
CA PHE A 24 12.83 -2.37 -1.84
C PHE A 24 12.83 -1.35 -0.69
N GLU A 25 13.95 -1.21 0.04
CA GLU A 25 14.07 -0.24 1.13
C GLU A 25 13.82 1.21 0.65
N HIS A 26 14.16 1.50 -0.61
CA HIS A 26 13.97 2.80 -1.24
C HIS A 26 12.50 3.23 -1.35
N GLU A 27 11.54 2.29 -1.33
CA GLU A 27 10.12 2.61 -1.51
C GLU A 27 9.48 3.31 -0.29
N LYS A 28 10.09 3.23 0.90
CA LYS A 28 9.62 3.88 2.14
C LYS A 28 8.10 3.76 2.36
N GLU A 29 7.59 2.54 2.24
CA GLU A 29 6.15 2.25 2.24
C GLU A 29 5.48 2.53 3.61
N LEU A 30 4.32 3.18 3.59
CA LEU A 30 3.42 3.32 4.74
C LEU A 30 2.33 2.25 4.68
N ARG A 31 2.15 1.46 5.74
CA ARG A 31 1.16 0.37 5.82
C ARG A 31 0.16 0.61 6.95
N LEU A 32 -1.13 0.46 6.66
CA LEU A 32 -2.19 0.40 7.67
C LEU A 32 -2.49 -1.07 8.00
N PHE A 33 -2.40 -1.43 9.28
CA PHE A 33 -2.81 -2.75 9.77
C PHE A 33 -4.12 -2.64 10.54
N HIS A 34 -5.20 -3.18 9.96
CA HIS A 34 -6.43 -3.41 10.69
C HIS A 34 -6.44 -4.84 11.22
N VAL A 35 -6.30 -4.98 12.54
CA VAL A 35 -6.39 -6.29 13.20
C VAL A 35 -7.67 -6.32 14.03
N ASP A 36 -8.64 -7.11 13.58
CA ASP A 36 -9.90 -7.35 14.29
C ASP A 36 -9.80 -8.67 15.06
N LEU A 37 -9.32 -8.59 16.31
CA LEU A 37 -9.11 -9.73 17.21
C LEU A 37 -10.25 -9.89 18.22
N PRO A 38 -11.16 -10.84 18.00
CA PRO A 38 -11.77 -11.60 19.09
C PRO A 38 -11.45 -13.08 18.87
N ILE A 39 -10.63 -13.69 19.74
CA ILE A 39 -10.25 -15.11 19.62
C ILE A 39 -11.43 -15.96 20.15
N PRO A 40 -12.23 -16.61 19.28
CA PRO A 40 -13.29 -17.49 19.75
C PRO A 40 -12.62 -18.68 20.47
N HIS A 41 -13.17 -19.05 21.63
CA HIS A 41 -12.67 -20.08 22.57
C HIS A 41 -11.59 -19.65 23.59
N VAL A 42 -11.12 -18.39 23.59
CA VAL A 42 -10.22 -17.88 24.66
C VAL A 42 -10.96 -17.11 25.74
N ILE A 43 -12.13 -16.52 25.41
CA ILE A 43 -12.94 -15.72 26.33
C ILE A 43 -14.20 -16.50 26.69
N LYS A 44 -14.35 -16.88 27.96
CA LYS A 44 -15.58 -17.44 28.52
C LYS A 44 -16.65 -16.35 28.41
N ASN A 45 -17.74 -16.58 27.65
CA ASN A 45 -18.78 -15.60 27.25
C ASN A 45 -18.40 -14.66 26.09
N GLY A 46 -17.62 -15.11 25.11
CA GLY A 46 -17.37 -14.34 23.88
C GLY A 46 -18.68 -14.01 23.12
N ILE A 47 -18.80 -12.78 22.65
CA ILE A 47 -19.93 -12.30 21.84
C ILE A 47 -19.86 -12.99 20.46
N PRO A 48 -20.98 -13.49 19.90
CA PRO A 48 -21.01 -14.03 18.53
C PRO A 48 -20.50 -12.99 17.54
N ARG A 49 -19.61 -13.39 16.63
CA ARG A 49 -19.11 -12.49 15.60
C ARG A 49 -20.14 -12.39 14.49
N GLU A 50 -20.59 -11.18 14.18
CA GLU A 50 -21.14 -10.89 12.84
C GLU A 50 -20.08 -11.30 11.79
N PRO A 51 -20.46 -11.89 10.65
CA PRO A 51 -19.50 -12.25 9.61
C PRO A 51 -18.61 -11.05 9.29
N LEU A 52 -17.31 -11.29 9.11
CA LEU A 52 -16.35 -10.27 8.68
C LEU A 52 -16.88 -9.60 7.41
N THR A 53 -17.50 -8.44 7.58
CA THR A 53 -17.90 -7.59 6.47
C THR A 53 -16.69 -6.77 6.02
N HIS A 54 -16.74 -6.29 4.78
CA HIS A 54 -15.76 -5.33 4.28
C HIS A 54 -15.80 -4.07 5.16
N LYS A 55 -14.63 -3.51 5.49
CA LYS A 55 -14.57 -2.17 6.08
C LYS A 55 -14.35 -1.16 4.96
N HIS A 56 -15.30 -0.26 4.81
CA HIS A 56 -15.12 0.91 3.96
C HIS A 56 -14.15 1.86 4.66
N ILE A 57 -13.12 2.29 3.95
CA ILE A 57 -12.21 3.33 4.40
C ILE A 57 -12.32 4.42 3.36
N ASP A 58 -12.82 5.58 3.78
CA ASP A 58 -12.86 6.76 2.94
C ASP A 58 -11.43 7.29 2.81
N ILE A 59 -10.93 7.36 1.58
CA ILE A 59 -9.56 7.77 1.27
C ILE A 59 -9.63 8.81 0.16
N ASP A 60 -8.96 9.95 0.36
CA ASP A 60 -8.68 10.88 -0.72
C ASP A 60 -7.38 10.45 -1.43
N ILE A 61 -7.53 9.90 -2.63
CA ILE A 61 -6.39 9.47 -3.46
C ILE A 61 -5.51 10.67 -3.85
N SER A 62 -6.07 11.88 -3.87
CA SER A 62 -5.34 13.11 -4.16
C SER A 62 -4.27 13.43 -3.12
N GLU A 63 -4.47 13.00 -1.87
CA GLU A 63 -3.49 13.17 -0.78
C GLU A 63 -2.42 12.07 -0.80
N LEU A 64 -2.71 10.91 -1.40
CA LEU A 64 -1.82 9.75 -1.41
C LEU A 64 -0.92 9.67 -2.64
N ILE A 65 -1.42 10.11 -3.79
CA ILE A 65 -0.69 10.03 -5.06
C ILE A 65 -0.07 11.40 -5.37
N ASN A 66 1.26 11.48 -5.30
CA ASN A 66 1.99 12.69 -5.66
C ASN A 66 2.23 12.82 -7.17
N GLU A 67 2.63 11.73 -7.83
CA GLU A 67 2.85 11.71 -9.28
C GLU A 67 2.60 10.31 -9.86
N ILE A 68 2.25 10.29 -11.15
CA ILE A 68 2.11 9.06 -11.93
C ILE A 68 3.31 8.98 -12.86
N VAL A 69 4.14 7.96 -12.66
CA VAL A 69 5.33 7.71 -13.48
C VAL A 69 5.05 6.55 -14.42
N ILE A 70 5.05 6.84 -15.72
CA ILE A 70 4.80 5.88 -16.80
C ILE A 70 6.09 5.17 -17.15
N ALA A 71 6.00 3.87 -17.45
CA ALA A 71 7.17 3.08 -17.85
C ALA A 71 7.92 3.71 -19.04
N PRO A 72 9.27 3.63 -19.06
CA PRO A 72 10.10 4.31 -20.06
C PRO A 72 9.82 3.83 -21.49
N PHE A 73 9.49 2.54 -21.65
CA PHE A 73 9.17 1.94 -22.96
C PHE A 73 7.68 1.92 -23.29
N ALA A 74 6.84 2.55 -22.47
CA ALA A 74 5.44 2.70 -22.83
C ALA A 74 5.33 3.67 -24.01
N ASP A 75 4.44 3.34 -24.95
CA ASP A 75 4.12 4.23 -26.06
C ASP A 75 3.47 5.53 -25.55
N ASP A 76 3.65 6.61 -26.31
CA ASP A 76 3.16 7.93 -25.90
C ASP A 76 1.64 8.00 -25.80
N TRP A 77 0.91 7.16 -26.55
CA TRP A 77 -0.55 7.08 -26.43
C TRP A 77 -1.01 6.68 -25.03
N PHE A 78 -0.21 5.88 -24.31
CA PHE A 78 -0.55 5.44 -22.95
C PHE A 78 -0.54 6.62 -21.98
N LYS A 79 0.39 7.56 -22.12
CA LYS A 79 0.41 8.81 -21.35
C LYS A 79 -0.85 9.62 -21.58
N THR A 80 -1.23 9.80 -22.83
CA THR A 80 -2.48 10.50 -23.18
C THR A 80 -3.71 9.83 -22.59
N MET A 81 -3.75 8.49 -22.57
CA MET A 81 -4.84 7.73 -21.96
C MET A 81 -4.92 7.98 -20.44
N VAL A 82 -3.79 7.94 -19.73
CA VAL A 82 -3.72 8.20 -18.29
C VAL A 82 -4.13 9.64 -17.96
N GLU A 83 -3.65 10.61 -18.73
CA GLU A 83 -4.04 12.03 -18.57
C GLU A 83 -5.54 12.24 -18.82
N SER A 84 -6.11 11.56 -19.81
CA SER A 84 -7.55 11.60 -20.08
C SER A 84 -8.37 11.00 -18.92
N LEU A 85 -7.92 9.88 -18.37
CA LEU A 85 -8.58 9.21 -17.25
C LEU A 85 -8.56 10.08 -15.99
N THR A 86 -7.40 10.63 -15.63
CA THR A 86 -7.25 11.48 -14.44
C THR A 86 -8.12 12.71 -14.52
N LYS A 87 -8.15 13.37 -15.69
CA LYS A 87 -9.06 14.50 -15.95
C LYS A 87 -10.54 14.11 -15.82
N LYS A 88 -10.94 12.95 -16.34
CA LYS A 88 -12.32 12.44 -16.22
C LYS A 88 -12.73 12.19 -14.77
N LEU A 89 -11.77 11.78 -13.94
CA LEU A 89 -11.96 11.57 -12.50
C LEU A 89 -11.80 12.86 -11.69
N ASN A 90 -11.58 14.00 -12.35
CA ASN A 90 -11.33 15.30 -11.72
C ASN A 90 -10.11 15.29 -10.78
N LEU A 91 -9.09 14.50 -11.14
CA LEU A 91 -7.82 14.36 -10.42
C LEU A 91 -6.71 15.04 -11.21
N ASN A 92 -5.88 15.84 -10.53
CA ASN A 92 -4.78 16.58 -11.14
C ASN A 92 -3.43 16.05 -10.64
N PHE A 93 -3.01 14.91 -11.18
CA PHE A 93 -1.70 14.34 -10.89
C PHE A 93 -0.66 14.77 -11.93
N LYS A 94 0.56 15.03 -11.47
CA LYS A 94 1.70 15.15 -12.38
C LYS A 94 1.94 13.80 -13.05
N THR A 95 1.84 13.74 -14.37
CA THR A 95 2.07 12.51 -15.15
C THR A 95 3.34 12.65 -15.98
N THR A 96 4.35 11.82 -15.69
CA THR A 96 5.67 11.86 -16.35
C THR A 96 6.04 10.51 -16.90
N LYS A 97 6.78 10.49 -18.01
CA LYS A 97 7.43 9.27 -18.51
C LYS A 97 8.72 9.07 -17.71
N SER A 98 9.01 7.82 -17.36
CA SER A 98 10.21 7.44 -16.64
C SER A 98 11.42 7.59 -17.55
N GLU A 99 12.50 8.17 -17.03
CA GLU A 99 13.80 8.29 -17.70
C GLU A 99 14.77 7.16 -17.28
N LEU A 100 14.27 6.10 -16.61
CA LEU A 100 15.11 5.06 -15.99
C LEU A 100 16.11 4.39 -16.93
N TYR A 101 15.86 4.35 -18.24
CA TYR A 101 16.77 3.78 -19.24
C TYR A 101 17.29 4.81 -20.26
N ASN A 102 16.96 6.09 -20.07
CA ASN A 102 17.45 7.18 -20.92
C ASN A 102 18.80 7.67 -20.38
N PHE A 103 19.80 6.81 -20.49
CA PHE A 103 21.20 7.10 -20.15
C PHE A 103 22.09 7.08 -21.40
N PHE A 104 21.71 7.79 -22.47
CA PHE A 104 22.56 7.98 -23.65
C PHE A 104 22.32 9.35 -24.28
#